data_AF-A0A935Z9K3-F1
#
_entry.id   AF-A0A935Z9K3-F1
#
_cell.length_a   1.000
_cell.length_b   1.000
_cell.length_c   1.000
_cell.angle_alpha   90.00
_cell.angle_beta   90.00
_cell.angle_gamma   90.00
#
_symmetry.space_group_name_H-M   'P 1'
#
loop_
_entity.id
_entity.type
_entity.pdbx_description
1 polymer ?
#
loop_
_entity_poly.entity_id
_entity_poly.type
_entity_poly.pdbx_seq_one_letter_code
_entity_poly.pdbx_strand_id
1 'polypeptide(L)'
;MNRRSAIVLAALTAPCAIAACSDGPETVVLVPLMPPTGRAPSGSPSGSATAGIPHPDFGPTVRAELPPPPISGGTLAVLRNGHIVAADPDRDAVYVVDAARKEVTTVHLAPGDEPGRVIQDPRGLVHVVLRGAGAIATLDEGGVVRKRWEVCPAPRGLTMLPDGTHGLVVCEGGEVVRFATDPSAAALPETVAKLSGGLRDVVIAAGKVLVSRLRQVEIVELGPKFEVVQTAVPSGANTMQAMRMVVDPKGQDPFVVHEIARLAASRSGSTPYGGSAPPAPSDTGCDDRIMGGSIVQPALSRLSHSGEVRPGQPARQLLTQRGPNLAAFPVDVAVEETSIAIVAAGNGHTKSLPQVYVFDRTEGPSMTCLPGARGFTIEGQATAVAFRGPGAMVVQSREPAQLELLPERVVIPLSSISREDTGHAIFHAGTRSGIACASCHAEGGDDGLIWTLDASGPVRTTSLRGTLKDTAPFHWRGDVPTVSVLADRVMTGRMSGPKLDQEAKDALEAWMFAIPGPRTAAPTEASARGKALFERADVACATCHTGPRLSKPGFFQGVGGMFQVPSLVGVSTHPPYFHTGCATSLKELRCGVGAHETSHLTADERADLASYLETL
;
A
#
# COMPACT_ATOMS: atom_id res chain seq x y z
N MET A 1 -77.15 28.99 14.31
CA MET A 1 -76.86 28.12 15.47
C MET A 1 -76.42 26.76 14.92
N ASN A 2 -75.12 26.47 14.90
CA ASN A 2 -74.44 25.50 15.79
C ASN A 2 -75.06 24.07 15.69
N ARG A 3 -74.38 22.98 15.33
CA ARG A 3 -72.94 22.60 15.32
C ARG A 3 -72.72 21.48 14.27
N ARG A 4 -71.53 21.47 13.66
CA ARG A 4 -70.95 20.35 12.91
C ARG A 4 -70.26 19.39 13.89
N SER A 5 -70.41 18.08 13.69
CA SER A 5 -69.52 17.05 14.24
C SER A 5 -68.78 16.39 13.08
N ALA A 6 -67.47 16.62 13.01
CA ALA A 6 -66.57 15.99 12.05
C ALA A 6 -65.95 14.75 12.70
N ILE A 7 -66.02 13.61 12.02
CA ILE A 7 -65.23 12.42 12.30
C ILE A 7 -63.85 12.66 11.69
N VAL A 8 -62.82 12.76 12.53
CA VAL A 8 -61.43 12.83 12.09
C VAL A 8 -60.90 11.40 12.00
N LEU A 9 -60.69 10.94 10.78
CA LEU A 9 -59.92 9.73 10.50
C LEU A 9 -58.43 10.12 10.59
N ALA A 10 -57.76 9.70 11.66
CA ALA A 10 -56.33 9.91 11.83
C ALA A 10 -55.55 8.97 10.88
N ALA A 11 -55.14 9.50 9.73
CA ALA A 11 -54.11 8.86 8.92
C ALA A 11 -52.75 9.10 9.61
N LEU A 12 -52.21 8.06 10.24
CA LEU A 12 -50.80 8.01 10.63
C LEU A 12 -49.95 7.93 9.35
N THR A 13 -49.57 9.08 8.81
CA THR A 13 -48.45 9.17 7.87
C THR A 13 -47.17 9.21 8.70
N ALA A 14 -46.59 8.04 8.96
CA ALA A 14 -45.18 7.96 9.34
C ALA A 14 -44.35 8.53 8.17
N PRO A 15 -43.40 9.45 8.40
CA PRO A 15 -42.47 9.84 7.35
C PRO A 15 -41.53 8.65 7.14
N CYS A 16 -41.80 7.85 6.11
CA CYS A 16 -40.81 6.95 5.55
C CYS A 16 -39.74 7.85 4.94
N ALA A 17 -38.66 8.09 5.69
CA ALA A 17 -37.46 8.72 5.18
C ALA A 17 -36.83 7.71 4.21
N ILE A 18 -37.30 7.73 2.95
CA ILE A 18 -36.62 7.04 1.86
C ILE A 18 -35.24 7.69 1.77
N ALA A 19 -34.22 6.96 2.20
CA ALA A 19 -32.82 7.26 1.92
C ALA A 19 -32.63 7.15 0.40
N ALA A 20 -33.05 8.17 -0.34
CA ALA A 20 -33.02 8.15 -1.79
C ALA A 20 -31.59 8.42 -2.26
N CYS A 21 -30.96 7.40 -2.86
CA CYS A 21 -29.98 7.66 -3.92
C CYS A 21 -30.67 8.52 -4.98
N SER A 22 -30.32 9.80 -5.04
CA SER A 22 -30.82 10.67 -6.11
C SER A 22 -30.13 10.27 -7.40
N ASP A 23 -30.91 10.05 -8.45
CA ASP A 23 -30.39 10.16 -9.81
C ASP A 23 -29.77 11.56 -9.90
N GLY A 24 -28.48 11.62 -10.27
CA GLY A 24 -27.77 12.89 -10.37
C GLY A 24 -28.48 13.84 -11.35
N PRO A 25 -28.24 15.15 -11.30
CA PRO A 25 -28.86 16.06 -12.25
C PRO A 25 -28.52 15.63 -13.69
N GLU A 26 -29.54 15.45 -14.55
CA GLU A 26 -29.43 15.06 -15.97
C GLU A 26 -28.65 16.05 -16.85
N THR A 27 -27.99 17.04 -16.28
CA THR A 27 -27.13 17.99 -16.99
C THR A 27 -25.92 18.32 -16.13
N VAL A 28 -24.76 17.75 -16.47
CA VAL A 28 -23.48 18.34 -16.10
C VAL A 28 -23.34 19.61 -16.93
N VAL A 29 -23.74 20.75 -16.36
CA VAL A 29 -23.37 22.04 -16.91
C VAL A 29 -21.86 22.18 -16.74
N LEU A 30 -21.12 21.97 -17.83
CA LEU A 30 -19.75 22.44 -17.99
C LEU A 30 -19.75 23.95 -17.71
N VAL A 31 -19.41 24.35 -16.49
CA VAL A 31 -19.04 25.73 -16.21
C VAL A 31 -17.67 25.93 -16.84
N PRO A 32 -17.51 26.78 -17.88
CA PRO A 32 -16.20 27.09 -18.40
C PRO A 32 -15.45 27.85 -17.30
N LEU A 33 -14.41 27.24 -16.73
CA LEU A 33 -13.46 27.99 -15.92
C LEU A 33 -12.79 29.01 -16.84
N MET A 34 -13.03 30.29 -16.54
CA MET A 34 -12.32 31.40 -17.19
C MET A 34 -10.81 31.17 -17.10
N PRO A 35 -10.04 31.43 -18.17
CA PRO A 35 -8.60 31.35 -18.11
C PRO A 35 -8.08 32.36 -17.09
N PRO A 36 -7.08 32.01 -16.25
CA PRO A 36 -6.50 32.97 -15.33
C PRO A 36 -5.81 34.07 -16.13
N THR A 37 -6.32 35.30 -16.04
CA THR A 37 -5.62 36.51 -16.48
C THR A 37 -4.50 36.83 -15.47
N GLY A 38 -3.42 36.06 -15.53
CA GLY A 38 -2.20 36.30 -14.79
C GLY A 38 -1.19 37.05 -15.66
N ARG A 39 -0.92 38.31 -15.33
CA ARG A 39 0.13 39.14 -15.94
C ARG A 39 1.50 38.46 -15.74
N ALA A 40 2.20 38.18 -16.83
CA ALA A 40 3.55 37.63 -16.80
C ALA A 40 4.53 38.60 -16.09
N PRO A 41 5.32 38.16 -15.10
CA PRO A 41 6.43 38.96 -14.60
C PRO A 41 7.60 38.82 -15.59
N SER A 42 7.97 39.94 -16.20
CA SER A 42 9.20 40.10 -16.96
C SER A 42 10.39 40.13 -15.98
N GLY A 43 11.17 39.05 -15.94
CA GLY A 43 12.46 38.97 -15.24
C GLY A 43 13.53 38.43 -16.17
N SER A 44 14.60 39.22 -16.38
CA SER A 44 15.74 38.91 -17.23
C SER A 44 16.52 37.65 -16.78
N PRO A 45 17.20 36.95 -17.69
CA PRO A 45 17.95 35.74 -17.36
C PRO A 45 19.33 36.09 -16.81
N SER A 46 19.53 35.91 -15.50
CA SER A 46 20.87 35.81 -14.91
C SER A 46 21.00 34.43 -14.28
N GLY A 47 21.92 33.64 -14.82
CA GLY A 47 22.06 32.21 -14.57
C GLY A 47 22.50 31.82 -13.16
N SER A 48 21.89 30.73 -12.70
CA SER A 48 22.52 29.62 -11.99
C SER A 48 21.61 28.41 -12.22
N ALA A 49 22.00 27.50 -13.10
CA ALA A 49 21.26 26.27 -13.35
C ALA A 49 21.47 25.32 -12.17
N THR A 50 20.63 25.42 -11.14
CA THR A 50 20.45 24.32 -10.20
C THR A 50 19.81 23.17 -10.98
N ALA A 51 20.57 22.10 -11.25
CA ALA A 51 20.07 20.91 -11.92
C ALA A 51 18.90 20.33 -11.11
N GLY A 52 17.67 20.53 -11.59
CA GLY A 52 16.48 19.94 -10.98
C GLY A 52 16.49 18.42 -11.09
N ILE A 53 15.78 17.73 -10.20
CA ILE A 53 15.57 16.27 -10.28
C ILE A 53 14.99 15.95 -11.67
N PRO A 54 15.57 15.03 -12.45
CA PRO A 54 15.04 14.71 -13.78
C PRO A 54 13.66 14.05 -13.66
N HIS A 55 12.87 14.14 -14.73
CA HIS A 55 11.65 13.34 -14.81
C HIS A 55 11.99 11.87 -15.07
N PRO A 56 11.14 10.92 -14.63
CA PRO A 56 11.26 9.55 -15.08
C PRO A 56 11.11 9.48 -16.60
N ASP A 57 11.86 8.55 -17.20
CA ASP A 57 11.82 8.19 -18.60
C ASP A 57 11.23 6.78 -18.73
N PHE A 58 10.08 6.68 -19.38
CA PHE A 58 9.34 5.44 -19.58
C PHE A 58 9.69 4.74 -20.90
N GLY A 59 10.53 5.36 -21.75
CA GLY A 59 10.82 4.84 -23.08
C GLY A 59 9.56 4.79 -23.98
N PRO A 60 9.57 3.93 -25.02
CA PRO A 60 8.39 3.65 -25.83
C PRO A 60 7.26 3.03 -24.99
N THR A 61 6.01 3.36 -25.31
CA THR A 61 4.85 2.76 -24.64
C THR A 61 4.77 1.26 -24.94
N VAL A 62 4.75 0.45 -23.89
CA VAL A 62 4.59 -1.01 -23.92
C VAL A 62 3.40 -1.38 -23.04
N ARG A 63 2.59 -2.34 -23.50
CA ARG A 63 1.54 -2.98 -22.70
C ARG A 63 1.82 -4.46 -22.59
N ALA A 64 1.89 -4.95 -21.37
CA ALA A 64 2.01 -6.38 -21.15
C ALA A 64 0.67 -7.06 -21.46
N GLU A 65 0.72 -8.27 -22.05
CA GLU A 65 -0.50 -9.07 -22.29
C GLU A 65 -1.24 -9.38 -20.98
N LEU A 66 -0.46 -9.71 -19.94
CA LEU A 66 -0.92 -9.79 -18.57
C LEU A 66 -0.34 -8.59 -17.81
N PRO A 67 -1.10 -7.64 -17.30
CA PRO A 67 -0.54 -6.56 -16.48
C PRO A 67 0.20 -7.10 -15.24
N PRO A 68 1.39 -6.59 -14.86
CA PRO A 68 2.09 -7.01 -13.64
C PRO A 68 1.31 -6.60 -12.38
N PRO A 69 1.38 -7.38 -11.28
CA PRO A 69 0.79 -6.98 -10.01
C PRO A 69 1.50 -5.73 -9.45
N PRO A 70 0.83 -4.94 -8.59
CA PRO A 70 1.47 -3.83 -7.90
C PRO A 70 2.71 -4.24 -7.08
N ILE A 71 3.72 -3.37 -7.01
CA ILE A 71 4.96 -3.66 -6.28
C ILE A 71 4.71 -3.77 -4.77
N SER A 72 5.08 -4.91 -4.19
CA SER A 72 5.06 -5.15 -2.75
C SER A 72 6.45 -5.20 -2.09
N GLY A 73 7.53 -5.49 -2.83
CA GLY A 73 8.88 -5.68 -2.30
C GLY A 73 9.04 -6.92 -1.37
N GLY A 74 10.21 -7.07 -0.75
CA GLY A 74 10.50 -8.10 0.27
C GLY A 74 10.46 -9.55 -0.22
N THR A 75 10.89 -9.78 -1.46
CA THR A 75 10.80 -11.04 -2.20
C THR A 75 12.09 -11.87 -2.20
N LEU A 76 13.10 -11.47 -1.43
CA LEU A 76 14.45 -12.01 -1.53
C LEU A 76 14.94 -12.58 -0.19
N ALA A 77 15.60 -13.74 -0.25
CA ALA A 77 16.28 -14.34 0.89
C ALA A 77 17.63 -14.94 0.48
N VAL A 78 18.64 -14.82 1.35
CA VAL A 78 19.91 -15.55 1.22
C VAL A 78 19.88 -16.74 2.18
N LEU A 79 20.05 -17.94 1.65
CA LEU A 79 20.00 -19.18 2.41
C LEU A 79 21.31 -19.43 3.16
N ARG A 80 21.28 -20.30 4.17
CA ARG A 80 22.48 -20.66 4.95
C ARG A 80 23.57 -21.34 4.13
N ASN A 81 23.21 -22.01 3.04
CA ASN A 81 24.18 -22.62 2.10
C ASN A 81 24.79 -21.58 1.11
N GLY A 82 24.37 -20.32 1.17
CA GLY A 82 24.84 -19.24 0.30
C GLY A 82 24.03 -19.06 -1.00
N HIS A 83 23.08 -19.96 -1.29
CA HIS A 83 22.16 -19.77 -2.41
C HIS A 83 21.22 -18.59 -2.14
N ILE A 84 20.70 -18.02 -3.21
CA ILE A 84 19.76 -16.89 -3.16
C ILE A 84 18.42 -17.38 -3.67
N VAL A 85 17.35 -17.10 -2.92
CA VAL A 85 15.98 -17.36 -3.36
C VAL A 85 15.27 -16.04 -3.63
N ALA A 86 14.76 -15.89 -4.85
CA ALA A 86 14.02 -14.72 -5.30
C ALA A 86 12.60 -15.13 -5.74
N ALA A 87 11.59 -14.62 -5.06
CA ALA A 87 10.19 -14.71 -5.47
C ALA A 87 9.89 -13.63 -6.54
N ASP A 88 9.13 -13.99 -7.56
CA ASP A 88 8.80 -13.11 -8.69
C ASP A 88 7.29 -13.12 -8.93
N PRO A 89 6.57 -12.13 -8.34
CA PRO A 89 5.12 -12.05 -8.48
C PRO A 89 4.69 -11.70 -9.91
N ASP A 90 5.57 -11.12 -10.73
CA ASP A 90 5.21 -10.74 -12.09
C ASP A 90 5.08 -11.97 -13.01
N ARG A 91 5.80 -13.05 -12.69
CA ARG A 91 5.92 -14.26 -13.53
C ARG A 91 5.43 -15.54 -12.84
N ASP A 92 4.85 -15.40 -11.64
CA ASP A 92 4.45 -16.53 -10.80
C ASP A 92 5.57 -17.57 -10.68
N ALA A 93 6.76 -17.12 -10.30
CA ALA A 93 7.95 -17.94 -10.23
C ALA A 93 8.77 -17.72 -8.95
N VAL A 94 9.52 -18.75 -8.56
CA VAL A 94 10.58 -18.64 -7.55
C VAL A 94 11.87 -19.10 -8.19
N TYR A 95 12.95 -18.34 -8.01
CA TYR A 95 14.27 -18.69 -8.52
C TYR A 95 15.17 -19.09 -7.36
N VAL A 96 15.82 -20.24 -7.47
CA VAL A 96 16.92 -20.65 -6.58
C VAL A 96 18.23 -20.49 -7.34
N VAL A 97 19.10 -19.64 -6.84
CA VAL A 97 20.30 -19.18 -7.55
C VAL A 97 21.56 -19.57 -6.79
N ASP A 98 22.42 -20.35 -7.44
CA ASP A 98 23.83 -20.47 -7.06
C ASP A 98 24.59 -19.30 -7.69
N ALA A 99 24.84 -18.27 -6.88
CA ALA A 99 25.51 -17.05 -7.33
C ALA A 99 26.98 -17.27 -7.73
N ALA A 100 27.64 -18.28 -7.17
CA ALA A 100 29.04 -18.58 -7.49
C ALA A 100 29.16 -19.22 -8.87
N ARG A 101 28.22 -20.11 -9.21
CA ARG A 101 28.15 -20.79 -10.51
C ARG A 101 27.33 -20.02 -11.55
N LYS A 102 26.58 -19.01 -11.13
CA LYS A 102 25.57 -18.29 -11.92
C LYS A 102 24.51 -19.23 -12.50
N GLU A 103 24.17 -20.28 -11.75
CA GLU A 103 23.15 -21.26 -12.11
C GLU A 103 21.81 -20.83 -11.49
N VAL A 104 20.76 -20.82 -12.30
CA VAL A 104 19.40 -20.44 -11.89
C VAL A 104 18.48 -21.62 -12.07
N THR A 105 17.85 -22.07 -10.99
CA THR A 105 16.78 -23.06 -11.02
C THR A 105 15.44 -22.34 -10.90
N THR A 106 14.61 -22.41 -11.93
CA THR A 106 13.28 -21.80 -11.95
C THR A 106 12.24 -22.77 -11.45
N VAL A 107 11.48 -22.35 -10.45
CA VAL A 107 10.30 -23.04 -9.93
C VAL A 107 9.07 -22.31 -10.46
N HIS A 108 8.35 -22.94 -11.38
CA HIS A 108 7.10 -22.41 -11.91
C HIS A 108 5.96 -22.68 -10.94
N LEU A 109 5.19 -21.64 -10.61
CA LEU A 109 3.99 -21.74 -9.79
C LEU A 109 2.73 -21.62 -10.67
N ALA A 110 1.55 -21.72 -10.06
CA ALA A 110 0.32 -21.55 -10.81
C ALA A 110 0.10 -20.08 -11.18
N PRO A 111 -0.50 -19.77 -12.34
CA PRO A 111 -0.82 -18.40 -12.71
C PRO A 111 -1.65 -17.68 -11.64
N GLY A 112 -1.22 -16.48 -11.24
CA GLY A 112 -1.83 -15.68 -10.18
C GLY A 112 -1.50 -16.14 -8.76
N ASP A 113 -0.54 -17.04 -8.55
CA ASP A 113 -0.09 -17.42 -7.20
C ASP A 113 0.57 -16.23 -6.47
N GLU A 114 1.20 -15.30 -7.20
CA GLU A 114 1.87 -14.09 -6.70
C GLU A 114 2.83 -14.39 -5.53
N PRO A 115 3.97 -15.08 -5.78
CA PRO A 115 4.96 -15.38 -4.75
C PRO A 115 5.56 -14.10 -4.14
N GLY A 116 5.71 -14.11 -2.82
CA GLY A 116 6.10 -12.95 -2.02
C GLY A 116 7.21 -13.27 -1.00
N ARG A 117 6.91 -13.10 0.29
CA ARG A 117 7.90 -13.26 1.37
C ARG A 117 8.51 -14.67 1.38
N VAL A 118 9.82 -14.73 1.60
CA VAL A 118 10.61 -15.97 1.64
C VAL A 118 11.33 -16.11 2.99
N ILE A 119 11.31 -17.30 3.58
CA ILE A 119 12.11 -17.67 4.76
C ILE A 119 12.72 -19.06 4.59
N GLN A 120 13.74 -19.40 5.39
CA GLN A 120 14.31 -20.74 5.47
C GLN A 120 14.11 -21.33 6.89
N ASP A 121 13.57 -22.54 6.99
CA ASP A 121 13.47 -23.28 8.26
C ASP A 121 14.80 -23.94 8.64
N PRO A 122 15.00 -24.41 9.90
CA PRO A 122 16.24 -25.05 10.33
C PRO A 122 16.67 -26.32 9.55
N ARG A 123 15.76 -26.99 8.84
CA ARG A 123 16.08 -28.18 8.01
C ARG A 123 16.56 -27.81 6.60
N GLY A 124 16.56 -26.53 6.28
CA GLY A 124 16.95 -26.02 4.97
C GLY A 124 15.77 -25.86 4.01
N LEU A 125 14.54 -26.19 4.43
CA LEU A 125 13.37 -25.98 3.58
C LEU A 125 13.08 -24.48 3.46
N VAL A 126 12.64 -24.08 2.27
CA VAL A 126 12.29 -22.71 1.93
C VAL A 126 10.78 -22.58 1.94
N HIS A 127 10.24 -21.55 2.59
CA HIS A 127 8.81 -21.28 2.61
C HIS A 127 8.54 -19.95 1.92
N VAL A 128 7.64 -19.97 0.93
CA VAL A 128 7.29 -18.81 0.11
C VAL A 128 5.80 -18.53 0.25
N VAL A 129 5.45 -17.31 0.63
CA VAL A 129 4.06 -16.84 0.62
C VAL A 129 3.55 -16.75 -0.80
N LEU A 130 2.36 -17.27 -1.06
CA LEU A 130 1.64 -17.15 -2.33
C LEU A 130 0.40 -16.28 -2.10
N ARG A 131 0.53 -14.98 -2.34
CA ARG A 131 -0.48 -13.99 -1.94
C ARG A 131 -1.81 -14.21 -2.67
N GLY A 132 -1.77 -14.34 -3.99
CA GLY A 132 -2.96 -14.52 -4.82
C GLY A 132 -3.62 -15.88 -4.57
N ALA A 133 -2.81 -16.89 -4.27
CA ALA A 133 -3.24 -18.25 -3.95
C ALA A 133 -3.96 -18.40 -2.60
N GLY A 134 -3.62 -17.57 -1.61
CA GLY A 134 -4.05 -17.81 -0.23
C GLY A 134 -3.23 -18.88 0.50
N ALA A 135 -1.99 -19.12 0.05
CA ALA A 135 -1.21 -20.29 0.42
C ALA A 135 0.26 -19.99 0.78
N ILE A 136 0.97 -21.01 1.25
CA ILE A 136 2.44 -21.05 1.37
C ILE A 136 2.96 -22.26 0.59
N ALA A 137 3.95 -22.06 -0.27
CA ALA A 137 4.72 -23.15 -0.87
C ALA A 137 5.96 -23.46 -0.03
N THR A 138 6.11 -24.73 0.36
CA THR A 138 7.37 -25.26 0.94
C THR A 138 8.17 -25.92 -0.16
N LEU A 139 9.40 -25.46 -0.36
CA LEU A 139 10.37 -25.99 -1.31
C LEU A 139 11.56 -26.59 -0.57
N ASP A 140 12.25 -27.54 -1.20
CA ASP A 140 13.62 -27.86 -0.79
C ASP A 140 14.65 -26.89 -1.40
N GLU A 141 15.92 -27.02 -1.01
CA GLU A 141 17.01 -26.19 -1.52
C GLU A 141 17.29 -26.39 -3.02
N GLY A 142 16.73 -27.43 -3.64
CA GLY A 142 16.81 -27.68 -5.08
C GLY A 142 15.63 -27.09 -5.87
N GLY A 143 14.69 -26.41 -5.21
CA GLY A 143 13.53 -25.80 -5.85
C GLY A 143 12.35 -26.76 -6.09
N VAL A 144 12.34 -27.95 -5.50
CA VAL A 144 11.18 -28.85 -5.62
C VAL A 144 10.13 -28.48 -4.58
N VAL A 145 8.91 -28.16 -5.03
CA VAL A 145 7.76 -27.92 -4.15
C VAL A 145 7.37 -29.22 -3.44
N ARG A 146 7.58 -29.27 -2.12
CA ARG A 146 7.28 -30.41 -1.26
C ARG A 146 5.89 -30.37 -0.67
N LYS A 147 5.34 -29.18 -0.45
CA LYS A 147 4.00 -28.99 0.13
C LYS A 147 3.44 -27.62 -0.24
N ARG A 148 2.12 -27.55 -0.40
CA ARG A 148 1.35 -26.29 -0.45
C ARG A 148 0.39 -26.28 0.74
N TRP A 149 0.48 -25.23 1.55
CA TRP A 149 -0.36 -25.01 2.72
C TRP A 149 -1.40 -23.95 2.38
N GLU A 150 -2.68 -24.31 2.38
CA GLU A 150 -3.75 -23.31 2.36
C GLU A 150 -3.85 -22.67 3.74
N VAL A 151 -3.80 -21.33 3.82
CA VAL A 151 -3.69 -20.62 5.10
C VAL A 151 -4.85 -19.63 5.30
N CYS A 152 -5.01 -18.67 4.41
CA CYS A 152 -5.94 -17.55 4.57
C CYS A 152 -6.03 -16.76 3.25
N PRO A 153 -7.03 -15.88 3.07
CA PRO A 153 -7.01 -14.91 1.98
C PRO A 153 -5.82 -13.94 2.08
N ALA A 154 -5.09 -13.75 0.97
CA ALA A 154 -4.00 -12.79 0.85
C ALA A 154 -2.94 -12.84 1.99
N PRO A 155 -2.23 -13.97 2.17
CA PRO A 155 -1.10 -14.06 3.09
C PRO A 155 0.00 -13.09 2.66
N ARG A 156 0.69 -12.50 3.63
CA ARG A 156 1.68 -11.44 3.43
C ARG A 156 2.97 -11.74 4.18
N GLY A 157 3.03 -11.39 5.45
CA GLY A 157 4.21 -11.55 6.30
C GLY A 157 4.43 -13.00 6.69
N LEU A 158 5.69 -13.42 6.79
CA LEU A 158 6.05 -14.80 7.13
C LEU A 158 7.30 -14.79 8.04
N THR A 159 7.26 -15.56 9.12
CA THR A 159 8.41 -15.74 10.04
C THR A 159 8.45 -17.14 10.65
N MET A 160 9.61 -17.52 11.19
CA MET A 160 9.77 -18.76 11.97
C MET A 160 9.51 -18.50 13.44
N LEU A 161 8.83 -19.43 14.11
CA LEU A 161 8.78 -19.45 15.57
C LEU A 161 10.12 -19.95 16.16
N PRO A 162 10.45 -19.54 17.40
CA PRO A 162 11.68 -19.97 18.07
C PRO A 162 11.81 -21.48 18.28
N ASP A 163 10.71 -22.23 18.19
CA ASP A 163 10.73 -23.70 18.28
C ASP A 163 11.38 -24.39 17.07
N GLY A 164 11.58 -23.66 15.95
CA GLY A 164 12.18 -24.16 14.73
C GLY A 164 11.33 -25.16 13.94
N THR A 165 10.10 -25.45 14.38
CA THR A 165 9.20 -26.46 13.79
C THR A 165 7.90 -25.86 13.24
N HIS A 166 7.60 -24.62 13.63
CA HIS A 166 6.43 -23.89 13.17
C HIS A 166 6.80 -22.54 12.57
N GLY A 167 6.04 -22.14 11.55
CA GLY A 167 6.04 -20.80 11.02
C GLY A 167 4.76 -20.05 11.41
N LEU A 168 4.84 -18.72 11.37
CA LEU A 168 3.68 -17.83 11.41
C LEU A 168 3.57 -17.08 10.10
N VAL A 169 2.35 -17.03 9.56
CA VAL A 169 1.97 -16.15 8.45
C VAL A 169 0.90 -15.18 8.91
N VAL A 170 0.98 -13.93 8.47
CA VAL A 170 -0.05 -12.92 8.71
C VAL A 170 -0.73 -12.54 7.41
N CYS A 171 -2.04 -12.31 7.50
CA CYS A 171 -2.90 -12.15 6.34
C CYS A 171 -3.54 -10.77 6.32
N GLU A 172 -3.85 -10.26 5.13
CA GLU A 172 -4.49 -8.96 4.99
C GLU A 172 -5.77 -8.84 5.83
N GLY A 173 -6.55 -9.92 5.91
CA GLY A 173 -7.81 -9.98 6.65
C GLY A 173 -7.69 -9.93 8.18
N GLY A 174 -6.48 -9.92 8.75
CA GLY A 174 -6.28 -9.92 10.21
C GLY A 174 -5.93 -11.27 10.82
N GLU A 175 -5.93 -12.35 10.05
CA GLU A 175 -5.55 -13.67 10.51
C GLU A 175 -4.04 -13.75 10.80
N VAL A 176 -3.71 -14.32 11.96
CA VAL A 176 -2.36 -14.81 12.29
C VAL A 176 -2.45 -16.32 12.31
N VAL A 177 -1.82 -16.97 11.33
CA VAL A 177 -1.93 -18.42 11.11
C VAL A 177 -0.60 -19.08 11.44
N ARG A 178 -0.64 -20.10 12.30
CA ARG A 178 0.48 -20.98 12.60
C ARG A 178 0.40 -22.22 11.71
N PHE A 179 1.53 -22.63 11.14
CA PHE A 179 1.61 -23.86 10.35
C PHE A 179 2.86 -24.66 10.72
N ALA A 180 2.78 -25.99 10.57
CA ALA A 180 3.94 -26.85 10.70
C ALA A 180 4.84 -26.69 9.47
N THR A 181 6.14 -26.51 9.66
CA THR A 181 7.06 -26.38 8.52
C THR A 181 7.38 -27.72 7.86
N ASP A 182 7.13 -28.84 8.56
CA ASP A 182 7.35 -30.18 8.01
C ASP A 182 6.32 -30.52 6.93
N PRO A 183 6.72 -30.76 5.67
CA PRO A 183 5.78 -31.10 4.61
C PRO A 183 5.02 -32.41 4.86
N SER A 184 5.55 -33.30 5.69
CA SER A 184 4.92 -34.56 6.08
C SER A 184 3.92 -34.43 7.24
N ALA A 185 3.87 -33.28 7.92
CA ALA A 185 2.92 -33.07 9.00
C ALA A 185 1.48 -33.14 8.51
N ALA A 186 0.65 -33.89 9.26
CA ALA A 186 -0.78 -34.01 9.01
C ALA A 186 -1.58 -32.83 9.59
N ALA A 187 -1.00 -32.08 10.55
CA ALA A 187 -1.65 -30.94 11.17
C ALA A 187 -1.91 -29.84 10.14
N LEU A 188 -3.15 -29.38 10.07
CA LEU A 188 -3.54 -28.26 9.22
C LEU A 188 -3.11 -26.93 9.85
N PRO A 189 -2.87 -25.88 9.04
CA PRO A 189 -2.65 -24.54 9.56
C PRO A 189 -3.80 -24.07 10.47
N GLU A 190 -3.44 -23.38 11.55
CA GLU A 190 -4.37 -22.95 12.61
C GLU A 190 -4.32 -21.42 12.76
N THR A 191 -5.47 -20.76 12.70
CA THR A 191 -5.58 -19.34 13.06
C THR A 191 -5.45 -19.20 14.57
N VAL A 192 -4.30 -18.70 15.04
CA VAL A 192 -3.99 -18.52 16.46
C VAL A 192 -4.42 -17.16 17.00
N ALA A 193 -4.62 -16.18 16.12
CA ALA A 193 -5.13 -14.85 16.46
C ALA A 193 -5.92 -14.24 15.29
N LYS A 194 -6.88 -13.36 15.62
CA LYS A 194 -7.60 -12.52 14.67
C LYS A 194 -7.51 -11.06 15.13
N LEU A 195 -6.69 -10.28 14.44
CA LEU A 195 -6.47 -8.86 14.68
C LEU A 195 -7.37 -8.02 13.76
N SER A 196 -7.46 -6.70 14.00
CA SER A 196 -7.97 -5.81 12.96
C SER A 196 -7.07 -5.91 11.71
N GLY A 197 -7.69 -5.90 10.53
CA GLY A 197 -7.05 -6.20 9.26
C GLY A 197 -5.95 -5.21 8.83
N GLY A 198 -5.48 -5.42 7.60
CA GLY A 198 -4.34 -4.73 7.02
C GLY A 198 -2.99 -5.23 7.53
N LEU A 199 -2.88 -6.47 8.02
CA LEU A 199 -1.59 -7.00 8.48
C LEU A 199 -0.61 -7.14 7.31
N ARG A 200 0.69 -6.95 7.59
CA ARG A 200 1.71 -6.79 6.57
C ARG A 200 2.93 -7.67 6.77
N ASP A 201 3.69 -7.45 7.83
CA ASP A 201 4.84 -8.28 8.17
C ASP A 201 4.69 -8.83 9.59
N VAL A 202 5.35 -9.95 9.85
CA VAL A 202 5.47 -10.54 11.18
C VAL A 202 6.94 -10.86 11.41
N VAL A 203 7.45 -10.54 12.59
CA VAL A 203 8.84 -10.82 12.97
C VAL A 203 8.94 -11.26 14.43
N ILE A 204 10.00 -11.99 14.76
CA ILE A 204 10.37 -12.30 16.13
C ILE A 204 11.50 -11.38 16.56
N ALA A 205 11.25 -10.51 17.54
CA ALA A 205 12.23 -9.57 18.09
C ALA A 205 12.27 -9.67 19.61
N ALA A 206 13.45 -9.88 20.18
CA ALA A 206 13.68 -10.11 21.61
C ALA A 206 12.74 -11.18 22.22
N GLY A 207 12.44 -12.23 21.44
CA GLY A 207 11.53 -13.31 21.84
C GLY A 207 10.03 -12.99 21.75
N LYS A 208 9.66 -11.80 21.26
CA LYS A 208 8.28 -11.35 21.10
C LYS A 208 7.84 -11.45 19.64
N VAL A 209 6.54 -11.70 19.43
CA VAL A 209 5.93 -11.67 18.10
C VAL A 209 5.43 -10.25 17.83
N LEU A 210 5.98 -9.60 16.80
CA LEU A 210 5.56 -8.28 16.37
C LEU A 210 4.93 -8.36 14.99
N VAL A 211 3.75 -7.78 14.83
CA VAL A 211 3.00 -7.75 13.57
C VAL A 211 2.82 -6.29 13.14
N SER A 212 3.23 -5.94 11.92
CA SER A 212 2.96 -4.61 11.36
C SER A 212 1.66 -4.59 10.57
N ARG A 213 0.99 -3.44 10.56
CA ARG A 213 -0.07 -3.11 9.60
C ARG A 213 0.49 -2.29 8.46
N LEU A 214 -0.01 -2.55 7.24
CA LEU A 214 0.39 -1.82 6.04
C LEU A 214 0.03 -0.34 6.19
N ARG A 215 -1.18 -0.01 6.66
CA ARG A 215 -1.66 1.38 6.74
C ARG A 215 -1.42 1.93 8.14
N GLN A 216 -1.01 3.20 8.21
CA GLN A 216 -0.69 3.93 9.44
C GLN A 216 0.41 3.29 10.31
N VAL A 217 1.17 2.32 9.78
CA VAL A 217 2.35 1.71 10.40
C VAL A 217 2.10 1.37 11.88
N GLU A 218 1.02 0.66 12.16
CA GLU A 218 0.72 0.16 13.49
C GLU A 218 1.49 -1.14 13.76
N ILE A 219 2.13 -1.23 14.92
CA ILE A 219 2.87 -2.42 15.35
C ILE A 219 2.15 -3.04 16.53
N VAL A 220 1.66 -4.26 16.34
CA VAL A 220 0.95 -5.04 17.34
C VAL A 220 1.91 -6.04 17.95
N GLU A 221 2.11 -5.96 19.26
CA GLU A 221 2.83 -6.98 20.03
C GLU A 221 1.86 -8.07 20.48
N LEU A 222 2.22 -9.32 20.18
CA LEU A 222 1.48 -10.49 20.66
C LEU A 222 2.25 -11.20 21.77
N GLY A 223 1.50 -11.61 22.79
CA GLY A 223 2.00 -12.40 23.91
C GLY A 223 2.22 -13.87 23.53
N PRO A 224 2.70 -14.70 24.48
CA PRO A 224 2.99 -16.10 24.25
C PRO A 224 1.78 -16.96 23.82
N LYS A 225 0.54 -16.50 24.08
CA LYS A 225 -0.70 -17.16 23.62
C LYS A 225 -1.35 -16.41 22.45
N PHE A 226 -0.59 -15.55 21.77
CA PHE A 226 -1.04 -14.71 20.66
C PHE A 226 -2.12 -13.68 21.00
N GLU A 227 -2.29 -13.37 22.29
CA GLU A 227 -3.10 -12.26 22.76
C GLU A 227 -2.42 -10.92 22.47
N VAL A 228 -3.20 -9.88 22.15
CA VAL A 228 -2.66 -8.53 21.98
C VAL A 228 -2.18 -8.01 23.33
N VAL A 229 -0.88 -7.73 23.42
CA VAL A 229 -0.27 -7.12 24.61
C VAL A 229 -0.36 -5.60 24.51
N GLN A 230 0.05 -5.07 23.35
CA GLN A 230 0.02 -3.63 23.09
C GLN A 230 0.08 -3.33 21.59
N THR A 231 -0.20 -2.07 21.29
CA THR A 231 -0.14 -1.48 19.97
C THR A 231 0.70 -0.20 20.04
N ALA A 232 1.63 -0.01 19.11
CA ALA A 232 2.46 1.18 19.00
C ALA A 232 2.49 1.74 17.57
N VAL A 233 2.71 3.05 17.44
CA VAL A 233 2.92 3.74 16.14
C VAL A 233 4.30 4.41 16.16
N PRO A 234 5.23 4.09 15.23
CA PRO A 234 6.63 4.47 15.35
C PRO A 234 6.96 5.97 15.29
N SER A 235 6.12 6.81 14.68
CA SER A 235 6.46 8.22 14.40
C SER A 235 5.37 9.24 14.76
N GLY A 236 4.40 8.87 15.60
CA GLY A 236 3.20 9.69 15.82
C GLY A 236 2.23 9.68 14.61
N ALA A 237 1.20 10.52 14.65
CA ALA A 237 -0.10 10.31 13.97
C ALA A 237 -0.17 10.47 12.43
N ASN A 238 0.94 10.45 11.67
CA ASN A 238 0.90 10.69 10.21
C ASN A 238 1.69 9.65 9.39
N THR A 239 1.85 8.45 9.90
CA THR A 239 2.43 7.33 9.14
C THR A 239 1.53 6.96 7.96
N MET A 240 2.14 6.71 6.81
CA MET A 240 1.45 6.17 5.63
C MET A 240 1.65 4.65 5.63
N GLN A 241 2.54 4.13 4.77
CA GLN A 241 2.55 2.71 4.44
C GLN A 241 3.77 2.00 5.01
N ALA A 242 3.59 0.95 5.81
CA ALA A 242 4.67 0.08 6.29
C ALA A 242 5.01 -0.96 5.21
N MET A 243 6.00 -0.70 4.35
CA MET A 243 6.25 -1.61 3.23
C MET A 243 6.98 -2.88 3.65
N ARG A 244 7.94 -2.78 4.57
CA ARG A 244 8.70 -3.92 5.08
C ARG A 244 9.12 -3.76 6.54
N MET A 245 8.92 -4.80 7.34
CA MET A 245 9.53 -4.95 8.67
C MET A 245 10.52 -6.12 8.71
N VAL A 246 11.72 -5.88 9.24
CA VAL A 246 12.77 -6.89 9.46
C VAL A 246 13.35 -6.75 10.86
N VAL A 247 14.14 -7.72 11.31
CA VAL A 247 14.87 -7.67 12.59
C VAL A 247 16.36 -7.77 12.30
N ASP A 248 17.17 -7.15 13.14
CA ASP A 248 18.61 -7.28 13.05
C ASP A 248 19.10 -8.73 13.21
N PRO A 249 20.34 -9.04 12.79
CA PRO A 249 20.88 -10.40 12.92
C PRO A 249 20.93 -10.95 14.34
N LYS A 250 20.91 -10.08 15.37
CA LYS A 250 20.87 -10.48 16.78
C LYS A 250 19.46 -10.80 17.28
N GLY A 251 18.44 -10.66 16.43
CA GLY A 251 17.05 -10.93 16.79
C GLY A 251 16.51 -9.95 17.83
N GLN A 252 17.04 -8.74 17.92
CA GLN A 252 16.84 -7.78 19.00
C GLN A 252 15.97 -6.60 18.55
N ASP A 253 16.42 -5.86 17.54
CA ASP A 253 15.80 -4.60 17.14
C ASP A 253 15.06 -4.76 15.81
N PRO A 254 13.74 -4.51 15.78
CA PRO A 254 12.99 -4.45 14.54
C PRO A 254 13.16 -3.10 13.83
N PHE A 255 13.17 -3.14 12.51
CA PHE A 255 13.25 -2.01 11.61
C PHE A 255 12.09 -2.04 10.64
N VAL A 256 11.42 -0.91 10.46
CA VAL A 256 10.28 -0.77 9.54
C VAL A 256 10.61 0.33 8.55
N VAL A 257 10.62 0.00 7.26
CA VAL A 257 10.66 1.01 6.20
C VAL A 257 9.24 1.41 5.83
N HIS A 258 8.98 2.71 5.81
CA HIS A 258 7.65 3.27 5.58
C HIS A 258 7.68 4.66 4.96
N GLU A 259 6.52 5.23 4.70
CA GLU A 259 6.36 6.65 4.38
C GLU A 259 5.61 7.40 5.50
N ILE A 260 5.76 8.73 5.54
CA ILE A 260 5.13 9.66 6.48
C ILE A 260 4.46 10.77 5.67
N ALA A 261 3.24 11.12 6.03
CA ALA A 261 2.47 12.21 5.48
C ALA A 261 2.72 13.53 6.20
N ARG A 262 2.72 14.63 5.45
CA ARG A 262 2.65 16.00 5.97
C ARG A 262 1.24 16.55 5.81
N LEU A 263 0.40 16.31 6.81
CA LEU A 263 -1.02 16.70 6.81
C LEU A 263 -1.28 18.20 7.03
N ALA A 264 -0.25 19.00 7.31
CA ALA A 264 -0.38 20.46 7.45
C ALA A 264 -0.66 21.10 6.07
N ALA A 265 -1.94 21.24 5.75
CA ALA A 265 -2.43 21.78 4.50
C ALA A 265 -2.00 23.25 4.28
N SER A 266 -1.37 23.48 3.13
CA SER A 266 -1.34 24.77 2.47
C SER A 266 -2.77 25.34 2.36
N ARG A 267 -3.01 26.51 2.95
CA ARG A 267 -4.30 27.22 2.87
C ARG A 267 -4.47 28.02 1.57
N SER A 268 -3.65 27.76 0.54
CA SER A 268 -3.57 28.60 -0.66
C SER A 268 -3.62 27.76 -1.94
N GLY A 269 -4.83 27.57 -2.52
CA GLY A 269 -5.01 27.03 -3.87
C GLY A 269 -4.45 25.62 -4.11
N SER A 270 -4.53 25.14 -5.35
CA SER A 270 -4.00 23.83 -5.77
C SER A 270 -2.47 23.80 -5.68
N THR A 271 -1.92 23.63 -4.49
CA THR A 271 -0.47 23.52 -4.32
C THR A 271 0.03 22.18 -4.90
N PRO A 272 1.13 22.20 -5.66
CA PRO A 272 1.87 20.98 -5.95
C PRO A 272 2.16 20.21 -4.67
N TYR A 273 2.15 18.89 -4.76
CA TYR A 273 2.53 17.99 -3.67
C TYR A 273 3.97 18.21 -3.23
N GLY A 274 4.82 18.83 -4.05
CA GLY A 274 6.18 19.26 -3.70
C GLY A 274 6.30 20.59 -2.93
N GLY A 275 5.19 21.25 -2.58
CA GLY A 275 5.18 22.53 -1.86
C GLY A 275 5.49 23.74 -2.75
N SER A 276 5.38 24.96 -2.20
CA SER A 276 5.43 26.23 -2.96
C SER A 276 6.67 27.12 -2.73
N ALA A 277 7.65 26.74 -1.91
CA ALA A 277 8.86 27.56 -1.72
C ALA A 277 10.12 26.74 -1.38
N PRO A 278 11.30 27.09 -1.93
CA PRO A 278 12.57 26.59 -1.44
C PRO A 278 12.90 27.25 -0.09
N PRO A 279 13.14 26.49 0.99
CA PRO A 279 13.70 27.02 2.23
C PRO A 279 15.15 27.51 2.01
N ALA A 280 15.54 28.52 2.80
CA ALA A 280 16.87 29.12 2.77
C ALA A 280 17.98 28.05 2.97
N PRO A 281 19.14 28.19 2.31
CA PRO A 281 20.25 27.27 2.49
C PRO A 281 20.76 27.35 3.94
N SER A 282 20.78 26.23 4.65
CA SER A 282 21.59 26.06 5.86
C SER A 282 22.66 25.00 5.59
N ASP A 283 23.81 25.16 6.24
CA ASP A 283 25.02 24.36 6.02
C ASP A 283 24.92 22.90 6.49
N THR A 284 23.76 22.45 6.98
CA THR A 284 23.58 21.08 7.51
C THR A 284 22.60 20.21 6.74
N GLY A 285 21.81 20.75 5.80
CA GLY A 285 20.85 19.96 5.00
C GLY A 285 19.76 19.24 5.81
N CYS A 286 19.61 19.60 7.09
CA CYS A 286 19.00 18.78 8.15
C CYS A 286 18.01 19.53 9.03
N ASP A 287 17.44 20.63 8.54
CA ASP A 287 16.35 21.33 9.23
C ASP A 287 15.02 20.74 8.75
N ASP A 288 14.07 20.48 9.66
CA ASP A 288 12.68 20.11 9.34
C ASP A 288 12.04 21.10 8.35
N ARG A 289 12.51 22.35 8.38
CA ARG A 289 12.13 23.43 7.45
C ARG A 289 12.75 23.29 6.06
N ILE A 290 13.85 22.54 5.90
CA ILE A 290 14.64 22.36 4.65
C ILE A 290 14.19 21.17 3.81
N MET A 291 13.57 20.19 4.46
CA MET A 291 13.03 18.98 3.86
C MET A 291 12.08 19.35 2.71
N GLY A 292 12.49 19.01 1.48
CA GLY A 292 11.80 19.35 0.23
C GLY A 292 10.28 19.19 0.37
N GLY A 293 9.52 20.16 -0.13
CA GLY A 293 8.11 20.36 0.21
C GLY A 293 7.13 19.24 -0.19
N SER A 294 7.63 18.04 -0.51
CA SER A 294 6.82 16.84 -0.66
C SER A 294 5.89 16.64 0.53
N ILE A 295 4.62 16.37 0.26
CA ILE A 295 3.64 15.96 1.26
C ILE A 295 3.86 14.52 1.75
N VAL A 296 4.78 13.76 1.14
CA VAL A 296 5.16 12.39 1.49
C VAL A 296 6.66 12.28 1.70
N GLN A 297 7.08 11.57 2.75
CA GLN A 297 8.49 11.37 3.07
C GLN A 297 8.79 9.91 3.42
N PRO A 298 9.81 9.29 2.81
CA PRO A 298 10.29 7.97 3.22
C PRO A 298 10.91 8.04 4.62
N ALA A 299 10.78 6.97 5.37
CA ALA A 299 11.22 6.85 6.74
C ALA A 299 11.62 5.42 7.10
N LEU A 300 12.51 5.31 8.09
CA LEU A 300 12.96 4.04 8.65
C LEU A 300 12.83 4.15 10.16
N SER A 301 11.88 3.43 10.71
CA SER A 301 11.70 3.38 12.15
C SER A 301 12.47 2.20 12.72
N ARG A 302 13.31 2.46 13.73
CA ARG A 302 13.85 1.42 14.63
C ARG A 302 12.97 1.38 15.86
N LEU A 303 12.37 0.25 16.17
CA LEU A 303 11.56 0.11 17.39
C LEU A 303 12.42 -0.45 18.51
N SER A 304 12.02 -0.21 19.77
CA SER A 304 12.70 -0.86 20.90
C SER A 304 12.26 -2.32 21.03
N HIS A 305 13.06 -3.11 21.75
CA HIS A 305 12.78 -4.52 22.05
C HIS A 305 11.49 -4.73 22.85
N SER A 306 10.97 -3.67 23.50
CA SER A 306 9.68 -3.72 24.19
C SER A 306 8.52 -3.33 23.29
N GLY A 307 8.67 -3.13 21.98
CA GLY A 307 7.61 -2.66 21.09
C GLY A 307 7.22 -1.18 21.29
N GLU A 308 7.65 -0.56 22.38
CA GLU A 308 7.46 0.86 22.64
C GLU A 308 8.39 1.70 21.76
N VAL A 309 7.87 2.81 21.25
CA VAL A 309 8.71 3.95 20.84
C VAL A 309 9.40 4.44 22.12
N ARG A 310 10.73 4.36 22.20
CA ARG A 310 11.45 4.95 23.35
C ARG A 310 10.98 6.41 23.49
N PRO A 311 10.48 6.85 24.66
CA PRO A 311 10.14 8.25 24.87
C PRO A 311 11.35 9.12 24.50
N GLY A 312 11.23 9.95 23.47
CA GLY A 312 12.28 10.86 23.02
C GLY A 312 13.17 10.40 21.85
N GLN A 313 12.84 9.31 21.13
CA GLN A 313 13.48 9.01 19.84
C GLN A 313 12.42 9.09 18.72
N PRO A 314 12.31 10.19 17.95
CA PRO A 314 11.48 10.20 16.76
C PRO A 314 11.95 9.11 15.78
N ALA A 315 11.03 8.54 14.99
CA ALA A 315 11.38 7.71 13.85
C ALA A 315 12.52 8.34 13.05
N ARG A 316 13.54 7.54 12.67
CA ARG A 316 14.62 8.05 11.84
C ARG A 316 14.03 8.35 10.45
N GLN A 317 13.88 9.62 10.12
CA GLN A 317 13.44 10.01 8.78
C GLN A 317 14.55 9.62 7.79
N LEU A 318 14.18 8.91 6.71
CA LEU A 318 15.10 8.62 5.62
C LEU A 318 15.21 9.90 4.80
N LEU A 319 16.12 10.78 5.21
CA LEU A 319 16.31 12.03 4.52
C LEU A 319 16.95 11.81 3.18
N THR A 320 16.08 11.76 2.19
CA THR A 320 16.43 11.49 0.82
C THR A 320 15.88 12.59 -0.10
N GLN A 321 14.94 13.41 0.33
CA GLN A 321 14.09 14.25 -0.55
C GLN A 321 14.75 15.44 -1.29
N ARG A 322 16.09 15.51 -1.46
CA ARG A 322 16.75 16.48 -2.37
C ARG A 322 17.89 15.86 -3.18
N GLY A 323 17.91 16.19 -4.47
CA GLY A 323 19.01 15.89 -5.38
C GLY A 323 19.25 14.38 -5.55
N PRO A 324 20.52 13.91 -5.63
CA PRO A 324 20.84 12.50 -5.83
C PRO A 324 20.38 11.59 -4.67
N ASN A 325 19.90 12.19 -3.59
CA ASN A 325 19.47 11.43 -2.43
C ASN A 325 18.02 10.98 -2.53
N LEU A 326 17.16 11.42 -3.48
CA LEU A 326 15.70 11.15 -3.49
C LEU A 326 15.38 9.65 -3.46
N ALA A 327 14.60 9.16 -2.49
CA ALA A 327 14.18 7.75 -2.39
C ALA A 327 12.66 7.62 -2.40
N ALA A 328 12.05 7.78 -3.59
CA ALA A 328 10.61 7.69 -3.73
C ALA A 328 10.12 6.23 -3.57
N PHE A 329 9.02 6.03 -2.84
CA PHE A 329 8.35 4.74 -2.65
C PHE A 329 9.31 3.61 -2.21
N PRO A 330 9.79 3.64 -0.95
CA PRO A 330 10.69 2.63 -0.44
C PRO A 330 9.93 1.33 -0.10
N VAL A 331 10.34 0.21 -0.69
CA VAL A 331 9.56 -1.05 -0.65
C VAL A 331 10.21 -2.18 0.13
N ASP A 332 11.51 -2.11 0.38
CA ASP A 332 12.24 -3.19 1.07
C ASP A 332 13.42 -2.66 1.88
N VAL A 333 13.82 -3.43 2.89
CA VAL A 333 14.95 -3.13 3.77
C VAL A 333 15.66 -4.41 4.18
N ALA A 334 17.00 -4.38 4.15
CA ALA A 334 17.86 -5.40 4.73
C ALA A 334 18.75 -4.80 5.81
N VAL A 335 19.08 -5.62 6.81
CA VAL A 335 19.86 -5.19 7.97
C VAL A 335 20.95 -6.22 8.25
N GLU A 336 22.20 -5.78 8.34
CA GLU A 336 23.34 -6.56 8.83
C GLU A 336 23.96 -5.89 10.07
N GLU A 337 25.05 -6.44 10.63
CA GLU A 337 25.61 -5.98 11.90
C GLU A 337 25.98 -4.48 11.95
N THR A 338 26.49 -3.94 10.84
CA THR A 338 26.97 -2.55 10.78
C THR A 338 26.23 -1.73 9.75
N SER A 339 25.38 -2.32 8.91
CA SER A 339 24.75 -1.60 7.80
C SER A 339 23.27 -1.91 7.64
N ILE A 340 22.56 -0.95 7.04
CA ILE A 340 21.16 -1.07 6.61
C ILE A 340 21.11 -0.71 5.12
N ALA A 341 20.42 -1.52 4.31
CA ALA A 341 20.17 -1.25 2.90
C ALA A 341 18.67 -1.08 2.66
N ILE A 342 18.27 -0.08 1.88
CA ILE A 342 16.86 0.22 1.56
C ILE A 342 16.67 0.33 0.05
N VAL A 343 15.59 -0.24 -0.47
CA VAL A 343 15.22 -0.17 -1.88
C VAL A 343 14.13 0.88 -2.09
N ALA A 344 14.41 1.86 -2.95
CA ALA A 344 13.50 2.89 -3.43
C ALA A 344 13.01 2.56 -4.85
N ALA A 345 11.96 1.76 -4.95
CA ALA A 345 11.48 1.25 -6.24
C ALA A 345 10.96 2.35 -7.17
N GLY A 346 10.54 3.49 -6.60
CA GLY A 346 10.08 4.63 -7.39
C GLY A 346 11.17 5.29 -8.24
N ASN A 347 12.44 5.02 -7.95
CA ASN A 347 13.54 5.59 -8.70
C ASN A 347 13.89 4.80 -9.98
N GLY A 348 13.29 3.62 -10.20
CA GLY A 348 13.66 2.69 -11.28
C GLY A 348 13.64 3.29 -12.69
N HIS A 349 12.76 4.25 -12.95
CA HIS A 349 12.65 4.91 -14.26
C HIS A 349 13.41 6.25 -14.35
N THR A 350 14.21 6.60 -13.33
CA THR A 350 15.04 7.81 -13.34
C THR A 350 16.50 7.42 -13.22
N LYS A 351 17.17 7.13 -14.36
CA LYS A 351 18.52 6.53 -14.42
C LYS A 351 19.60 7.22 -13.57
N SER A 352 19.48 8.52 -13.33
CA SER A 352 20.45 9.28 -12.52
C SER A 352 20.26 9.13 -11.00
N LEU A 353 19.15 8.53 -10.56
CA LEU A 353 18.85 8.34 -9.14
C LEU A 353 19.28 6.95 -8.67
N PRO A 354 19.92 6.83 -7.49
CA PRO A 354 20.12 5.55 -6.84
C PRO A 354 18.79 4.85 -6.57
N GLN A 355 18.78 3.51 -6.58
CA GLN A 355 17.62 2.72 -6.14
C GLN A 355 17.89 2.03 -4.81
N VAL A 356 19.16 1.81 -4.46
CA VAL A 356 19.54 1.22 -3.17
C VAL A 356 20.38 2.20 -2.37
N TYR A 357 19.98 2.42 -1.13
CA TYR A 357 20.65 3.31 -0.20
C TYR A 357 21.21 2.49 0.97
N VAL A 358 22.51 2.60 1.22
CA VAL A 358 23.19 1.88 2.31
C VAL A 358 23.70 2.87 3.36
N PHE A 359 23.42 2.57 4.62
CA PHE A 359 23.71 3.42 5.79
C PHE A 359 24.51 2.66 6.83
N ASP A 360 25.41 3.35 7.54
CA ASP A 360 26.05 2.80 8.73
C ASP A 360 25.05 2.81 9.90
N ARG A 361 24.93 1.67 10.56
CA ARG A 361 24.00 1.43 11.66
C ARG A 361 24.56 1.83 13.02
N THR A 362 25.89 1.93 13.13
CA THR A 362 26.63 2.29 14.34
C THR A 362 26.71 3.80 14.55
N GLU A 363 26.49 4.58 13.49
CA GLU A 363 26.35 6.03 13.57
C GLU A 363 25.14 6.41 14.47
N GLY A 364 25.44 7.25 15.47
CA GLY A 364 24.68 7.40 16.70
C GLY A 364 23.23 7.93 16.59
N PRO A 365 22.53 8.04 17.73
CA PRO A 365 21.08 8.33 17.82
C PRO A 365 20.66 9.77 17.49
N SER A 366 21.58 10.68 17.15
CA SER A 366 21.28 12.12 17.01
C SER A 366 20.88 12.56 15.60
N MET A 367 20.77 11.66 14.64
CA MET A 367 20.58 12.08 13.26
C MET A 367 19.14 11.85 12.83
N THR A 368 18.35 12.93 12.83
CA THR A 368 17.11 13.11 12.08
C THR A 368 17.32 12.99 10.56
N CYS A 369 18.56 12.67 10.16
CA CYS A 369 19.14 12.68 8.83
C CYS A 369 20.08 11.49 8.65
N LEU A 370 20.31 11.04 7.42
CA LEU A 370 21.37 10.07 7.15
C LEU A 370 22.43 10.70 6.22
N PRO A 371 23.24 11.66 6.71
CA PRO A 371 24.41 12.12 5.97
C PRO A 371 25.35 10.93 5.77
N GLY A 372 25.84 10.71 4.55
CA GLY A 372 26.79 9.62 4.26
C GLY A 372 26.19 8.35 3.66
N ALA A 373 24.89 8.33 3.35
CA ALA A 373 24.26 7.23 2.61
C ALA A 373 24.98 6.96 1.29
N ARG A 374 25.39 5.72 1.04
CA ARG A 374 25.92 5.29 -0.25
C ARG A 374 24.77 4.86 -1.14
N GLY A 375 24.54 5.61 -2.22
CA GLY A 375 23.55 5.28 -3.23
C GLY A 375 24.12 4.39 -4.34
N PHE A 376 23.39 3.34 -4.70
CA PHE A 376 23.67 2.47 -5.84
C PHE A 376 22.54 2.60 -6.87
N THR A 377 22.89 2.99 -8.09
CA THR A 377 22.01 2.76 -9.26
C THR A 377 21.98 1.26 -9.54
N ILE A 378 20.84 0.77 -10.04
CA ILE A 378 20.61 -0.63 -10.39
C ILE A 378 20.08 -0.65 -11.82
N GLU A 379 20.44 -1.67 -12.59
CA GLU A 379 19.85 -1.88 -13.91
C GLU A 379 18.44 -2.49 -13.77
N GLY A 380 17.45 -1.81 -14.35
CA GLY A 380 16.03 -2.14 -14.21
C GLY A 380 15.37 -1.49 -12.99
N GLN A 381 14.29 -2.09 -12.49
CA GLN A 381 13.55 -1.61 -11.32
C GLN A 381 13.76 -2.52 -10.09
N ALA A 382 14.58 -2.06 -9.15
CA ALA A 382 14.88 -2.75 -7.90
C ALA A 382 13.64 -2.84 -7.00
N THR A 383 13.39 -4.03 -6.45
CA THR A 383 12.24 -4.31 -5.57
C THR A 383 12.61 -5.01 -4.27
N ALA A 384 13.77 -5.66 -4.19
CA ALA A 384 14.22 -6.30 -2.96
C ALA A 384 15.74 -6.28 -2.79
N VAL A 385 16.21 -6.35 -1.55
CA VAL A 385 17.64 -6.39 -1.19
C VAL A 385 17.89 -7.36 -0.04
N ALA A 386 19.04 -8.03 -0.05
CA ALA A 386 19.51 -8.85 1.06
C ALA A 386 21.04 -8.78 1.17
N PHE A 387 21.57 -8.91 2.38
CA PHE A 387 23.01 -9.05 2.60
C PHE A 387 23.44 -10.52 2.41
N ARG A 388 24.56 -10.72 1.72
CA ARG A 388 25.23 -12.03 1.52
C ARG A 388 26.45 -12.22 2.43
N GLY A 389 26.81 -11.18 3.16
CA GLY A 389 27.97 -11.09 4.04
C GLY A 389 28.33 -9.61 4.27
N PRO A 390 29.29 -9.31 5.15
CA PRO A 390 29.63 -7.94 5.52
C PRO A 390 29.90 -7.03 4.30
N GLY A 391 29.04 -6.03 4.09
CA GLY A 391 29.15 -5.09 2.97
C GLY A 391 28.87 -5.65 1.57
N ALA A 392 28.54 -6.94 1.46
CA ALA A 392 28.16 -7.60 0.21
C ALA A 392 26.65 -7.83 0.19
N MET A 393 26.00 -7.38 -0.88
CA MET A 393 24.54 -7.48 -1.02
C MET A 393 24.14 -8.09 -2.36
N VAL A 394 22.88 -8.49 -2.43
CA VAL A 394 22.19 -8.84 -3.67
C VAL A 394 20.93 -7.99 -3.76
N VAL A 395 20.67 -7.48 -4.95
CA VAL A 395 19.50 -6.67 -5.26
C VAL A 395 18.70 -7.38 -6.35
N GLN A 396 17.39 -7.51 -6.14
CA GLN A 396 16.49 -8.05 -7.14
C GLN A 396 15.85 -6.91 -7.93
N SER A 397 15.91 -7.01 -9.26
CA SER A 397 15.18 -6.16 -10.20
C SER A 397 13.99 -6.94 -10.78
N ARG A 398 12.82 -6.30 -10.88
CA ARG A 398 11.61 -6.93 -11.45
C ARG A 398 11.61 -6.93 -12.98
N GLU A 399 12.16 -5.89 -13.59
CA GLU A 399 12.21 -5.70 -15.03
C GLU A 399 13.47 -4.90 -15.43
N PRO A 400 14.40 -5.50 -16.21
CA PRO A 400 14.45 -6.93 -16.51
C PRO A 400 14.54 -7.77 -15.22
N ALA A 401 14.04 -9.02 -15.27
CA ALA A 401 14.12 -9.94 -14.13
C ALA A 401 15.56 -10.41 -13.92
N GLN A 402 16.23 -9.87 -12.90
CA GLN A 402 17.63 -10.18 -12.63
C GLN A 402 18.02 -9.94 -11.17
N LEU A 403 19.12 -10.57 -10.76
CA LEU A 403 19.86 -10.23 -9.55
C LEU A 403 21.11 -9.42 -9.90
N GLU A 404 21.40 -8.39 -9.14
CA GLU A 404 22.67 -7.68 -9.18
C GLU A 404 23.42 -7.89 -7.86
N LEU A 405 24.60 -8.50 -7.94
CA LEU A 405 25.49 -8.71 -6.80
C LEU A 405 26.38 -7.49 -6.62
N LEU A 406 26.37 -6.93 -5.42
CA LEU A 406 27.14 -5.76 -5.04
C LEU A 406 28.14 -6.10 -3.93
N PRO A 407 29.33 -5.48 -3.92
CA PRO A 407 29.76 -4.38 -4.80
C PRO A 407 30.31 -4.82 -6.18
N GLU A 408 30.31 -6.11 -6.49
CA GLU A 408 31.00 -6.67 -7.67
C GLU A 408 30.33 -6.31 -9.02
N ARG A 409 29.10 -5.80 -9.00
CA ARG A 409 28.28 -5.46 -10.19
C ARG A 409 28.07 -6.67 -11.11
N VAL A 410 27.95 -7.87 -10.53
CA VAL A 410 27.66 -9.09 -11.29
C VAL A 410 26.15 -9.22 -11.46
N VAL A 411 25.70 -9.19 -12.72
CA VAL A 411 24.30 -9.41 -13.08
C VAL A 411 24.05 -10.89 -13.38
N ILE A 412 22.99 -11.44 -12.79
CA ILE A 412 22.49 -12.80 -13.04
C ILE A 412 21.05 -12.67 -13.55
N PRO A 413 20.80 -12.89 -14.86
CA PRO A 413 19.45 -12.91 -15.40
C PRO A 413 18.62 -14.03 -14.77
N LEU A 414 17.41 -13.72 -14.33
CA LEU A 414 16.47 -14.68 -13.75
C LEU A 414 15.48 -15.21 -14.79
N SER A 415 15.05 -14.36 -15.72
CA SER A 415 14.14 -14.72 -16.80
C SER A 415 14.31 -13.82 -18.01
N SER A 416 14.06 -14.37 -19.19
CA SER A 416 14.00 -13.62 -20.46
C SER A 416 12.59 -13.17 -20.83
N ILE A 417 11.56 -13.62 -20.10
CA ILE A 417 10.17 -13.19 -20.32
C ILE A 417 10.06 -11.77 -19.78
N SER A 418 9.79 -10.77 -20.61
CA SER A 418 9.59 -9.40 -20.14
C SER A 418 8.18 -9.22 -19.58
N ARG A 419 8.08 -8.44 -18.52
CA ARG A 419 6.84 -7.97 -17.88
C ARG A 419 6.83 -6.44 -17.80
N GLU A 420 7.52 -5.78 -18.72
CA GLU A 420 7.47 -4.33 -18.87
C GLU A 420 6.04 -3.90 -19.23
N ASP A 421 5.55 -2.90 -18.51
CA ASP A 421 4.24 -2.30 -18.74
C ASP A 421 4.32 -0.82 -18.38
N THR A 422 4.07 0.05 -19.35
CA THR A 422 4.21 1.49 -19.18
C THR A 422 3.22 2.03 -18.15
N GLY A 423 2.02 1.45 -18.02
CA GLY A 423 1.06 1.85 -17.01
C GLY A 423 1.56 1.53 -15.59
N HIS A 424 2.09 0.31 -15.40
CA HIS A 424 2.75 -0.09 -14.16
C HIS A 424 3.95 0.82 -13.82
N ALA A 425 4.80 1.10 -14.81
CA ALA A 425 5.97 1.97 -14.65
C ALA A 425 5.58 3.38 -14.20
N ILE A 426 4.61 3.99 -14.86
CA ILE A 426 4.07 5.32 -14.54
C ILE A 426 3.52 5.38 -13.12
N PHE A 427 2.75 4.36 -12.71
CA PHE A 427 2.11 4.33 -11.40
C PHE A 427 3.11 4.27 -10.23
N HIS A 428 4.21 3.53 -10.41
CA HIS A 428 5.21 3.33 -9.36
C HIS A 428 6.36 4.34 -9.41
N ALA A 429 6.54 5.08 -10.51
CA ALA A 429 7.64 6.03 -10.64
C ALA A 429 7.48 7.26 -9.73
N GLY A 430 8.56 7.57 -9.01
CA GLY A 430 8.72 8.81 -8.28
C GLY A 430 8.81 10.00 -9.24
N THR A 431 8.08 11.06 -8.93
CA THR A 431 8.12 12.31 -9.67
C THR A 431 9.14 13.30 -9.09
N ARG A 432 9.23 14.50 -9.66
CA ARG A 432 10.07 15.57 -9.10
C ARG A 432 9.64 16.04 -7.71
N SER A 433 8.39 15.77 -7.33
CA SER A 433 7.91 16.00 -5.96
C SER A 433 8.29 14.87 -5.00
N GLY A 434 9.00 13.82 -5.45
CA GLY A 434 9.46 12.74 -4.59
C GLY A 434 8.39 11.76 -4.13
N ILE A 435 7.28 11.69 -4.88
CA ILE A 435 6.09 10.89 -4.61
C ILE A 435 5.72 10.07 -5.85
N ALA A 436 5.20 8.86 -5.67
CA ALA A 436 4.60 8.03 -6.71
C ALA A 436 3.08 7.89 -6.48
N CYS A 437 2.30 7.42 -7.47
CA CYS A 437 0.89 7.09 -7.21
C CYS A 437 0.79 6.01 -6.12
N ALA A 438 1.72 5.05 -6.17
CA ALA A 438 1.86 3.98 -5.20
C ALA A 438 2.18 4.45 -3.76
N SER A 439 2.64 5.69 -3.54
CA SER A 439 2.83 6.22 -2.18
C SER A 439 1.49 6.35 -1.43
N CYS A 440 0.47 6.91 -2.06
CA CYS A 440 -0.89 6.96 -1.50
C CYS A 440 -1.71 5.69 -1.78
N HIS A 441 -1.42 5.00 -2.89
CA HIS A 441 -2.13 3.81 -3.35
C HIS A 441 -1.24 2.56 -3.32
N ALA A 442 -0.58 2.31 -2.20
CA ALA A 442 0.33 1.17 -2.06
C ALA A 442 -0.41 -0.14 -2.35
N GLU A 443 0.21 -0.97 -3.20
CA GLU A 443 -0.36 -2.22 -3.71
C GLU A 443 -1.74 -2.05 -4.41
N GLY A 444 -2.01 -0.85 -4.95
CA GLY A 444 -3.30 -0.49 -5.54
C GLY A 444 -4.39 -0.16 -4.51
N GLY A 445 -4.09 -0.23 -3.20
CA GLY A 445 -5.01 0.11 -2.13
C GLY A 445 -5.05 1.61 -1.84
N ASP A 446 -5.06 1.95 -0.55
CA ASP A 446 -5.06 3.31 -0.02
C ASP A 446 -4.13 3.43 1.20
N ASP A 447 -3.82 4.67 1.58
CA ASP A 447 -2.99 5.02 2.73
C ASP A 447 -3.71 5.09 4.06
N GLY A 448 -5.04 4.93 4.07
CA GLY A 448 -5.85 5.07 5.27
C GLY A 448 -5.86 6.49 5.84
N LEU A 449 -5.34 7.49 5.11
CA LEU A 449 -5.25 8.88 5.57
C LEU A 449 -6.37 9.75 5.00
N ILE A 450 -6.67 10.80 5.74
CA ILE A 450 -7.61 11.85 5.34
C ILE A 450 -6.80 13.09 4.99
N TRP A 451 -6.92 13.53 3.74
CA TRP A 451 -6.14 14.62 3.18
C TRP A 451 -6.99 15.87 3.00
N THR A 452 -6.46 17.03 3.41
CA THR A 452 -7.00 18.34 3.03
C THR A 452 -6.04 18.97 2.03
N LEU A 453 -6.23 18.67 0.74
CA LEU A 453 -5.29 19.06 -0.33
C LEU A 453 -5.62 20.41 -0.95
N ASP A 454 -6.86 20.86 -0.81
CA ASP A 454 -7.34 22.13 -1.36
C ASP A 454 -8.60 22.59 -0.59
N ALA A 455 -9.19 23.69 -1.03
CA ALA A 455 -10.36 24.31 -0.39
C ALA A 455 -11.64 23.45 -0.46
N SER A 456 -11.63 22.32 -1.18
CA SER A 456 -12.79 21.43 -1.26
C SER A 456 -13.04 20.64 0.03
N GLY A 457 -12.07 20.62 0.95
CA GLY A 457 -12.20 19.98 2.26
C GLY A 457 -11.57 18.58 2.33
N PRO A 458 -11.66 17.93 3.50
CA PRO A 458 -10.99 16.67 3.77
C PRO A 458 -11.59 15.53 2.95
N VAL A 459 -10.73 14.76 2.29
CA VAL A 459 -11.09 13.51 1.59
C VAL A 459 -10.08 12.42 1.89
N ARG A 460 -10.58 11.20 2.06
CA ARG A 460 -9.77 9.99 2.21
C ARG A 460 -9.26 9.53 0.84
N THR A 461 -8.08 8.93 0.79
CA THR A 461 -7.61 8.21 -0.40
C THR A 461 -8.54 7.03 -0.74
N THR A 462 -9.00 6.92 -1.98
CA THR A 462 -9.86 5.80 -2.42
C THR A 462 -9.02 4.58 -2.80
N SER A 463 -9.43 3.37 -2.40
CA SER A 463 -8.81 2.14 -2.90
C SER A 463 -9.05 1.99 -4.41
N LEU A 464 -8.03 1.53 -5.15
CA LEU A 464 -8.11 1.25 -6.59
C LEU A 464 -8.35 -0.24 -6.89
N ARG A 465 -8.22 -1.12 -5.89
CA ARG A 465 -8.30 -2.58 -6.04
C ARG A 465 -9.69 -3.04 -6.50
N GLY A 466 -9.84 -3.30 -7.80
CA GLY A 466 -11.09 -3.77 -8.40
C GLY A 466 -12.22 -2.74 -8.47
N THR A 467 -11.95 -1.47 -8.16
CA THR A 467 -12.98 -0.44 -7.98
C THR A 467 -13.18 0.51 -9.16
N LEU A 468 -12.24 0.60 -10.11
CA LEU A 468 -12.19 1.70 -11.08
C LEU A 468 -12.93 1.47 -12.40
N LYS A 469 -12.77 0.28 -12.99
CA LYS A 469 -13.29 0.03 -14.34
C LYS A 469 -14.81 0.14 -14.35
N ASP A 470 -15.35 0.93 -15.28
CA ASP A 470 -16.77 1.23 -15.46
C ASP A 470 -17.42 2.07 -14.34
N THR A 471 -16.62 2.77 -13.51
CA THR A 471 -17.13 3.61 -12.41
C THR A 471 -16.87 5.11 -12.59
N ALA A 472 -16.51 5.54 -13.80
CA ALA A 472 -16.34 6.96 -14.10
C ALA A 472 -17.65 7.75 -13.91
N PRO A 473 -17.60 9.05 -13.54
CA PRO A 473 -16.38 9.82 -13.24
C PRO A 473 -15.73 9.39 -11.91
N PHE A 474 -14.45 9.71 -11.72
CA PHE A 474 -13.62 9.34 -10.57
C PHE A 474 -13.56 10.42 -9.50
N HIS A 475 -12.87 10.08 -8.40
CA HIS A 475 -12.81 10.81 -7.12
C HIS A 475 -14.14 10.84 -6.37
N TRP A 476 -14.09 11.11 -5.06
CA TRP A 476 -15.28 11.22 -4.21
C TRP A 476 -16.34 12.17 -4.75
N ARG A 477 -15.96 13.22 -5.49
CA ARG A 477 -16.88 14.23 -6.04
C ARG A 477 -17.35 13.96 -7.46
N GLY A 478 -16.81 12.93 -8.13
CA GLY A 478 -17.13 12.66 -9.53
C GLY A 478 -16.71 13.77 -10.49
N ASP A 479 -15.63 14.49 -10.17
CA ASP A 479 -15.16 15.66 -10.92
C ASP A 479 -14.05 15.33 -11.94
N VAL A 480 -13.66 14.06 -12.06
CA VAL A 480 -12.61 13.57 -12.96
C VAL A 480 -13.19 12.55 -13.95
N PRO A 481 -13.46 12.92 -15.21
CA PRO A 481 -14.22 12.06 -16.12
C PRO A 481 -13.44 10.87 -16.69
N THR A 482 -12.12 10.92 -16.75
CA THR A 482 -11.28 9.87 -17.36
C THR A 482 -9.92 9.76 -16.66
N VAL A 483 -9.21 8.65 -16.85
CA VAL A 483 -7.83 8.50 -16.34
C VAL A 483 -6.88 9.47 -17.04
N SER A 484 -7.13 9.82 -18.30
CA SER A 484 -6.38 10.86 -19.02
C SER A 484 -6.43 12.22 -18.29
N VAL A 485 -7.62 12.65 -17.83
CA VAL A 485 -7.77 13.88 -17.03
C VAL A 485 -7.13 13.72 -15.63
N LEU A 486 -7.22 12.54 -15.03
CA LEU A 486 -6.57 12.23 -13.76
C LEU A 486 -5.04 12.37 -13.86
N ALA A 487 -4.44 11.82 -14.92
CA ALA A 487 -3.01 11.90 -15.18
C ALA A 487 -2.54 13.35 -15.33
N ASP A 488 -3.27 14.18 -16.10
CA ASP A 488 -2.91 15.59 -16.26
C ASP A 488 -3.04 16.37 -14.94
N ARG A 489 -4.13 16.18 -14.20
CA ARG A 489 -4.41 16.93 -12.97
C ARG A 489 -3.51 16.51 -11.82
N VAL A 490 -3.38 15.21 -11.58
CA VAL A 490 -2.70 14.66 -10.41
C VAL A 490 -1.24 14.40 -10.71
N MET A 491 -0.93 13.58 -11.72
CA MET A 491 0.46 13.21 -11.99
C MET A 491 1.27 14.40 -12.51
N THR A 492 0.84 15.05 -13.59
CA THR A 492 1.56 16.20 -14.14
C THR A 492 1.40 17.42 -13.24
N GLY A 493 0.15 17.77 -12.87
CA GLY A 493 -0.15 18.98 -12.12
C GLY A 493 0.31 18.97 -10.66
N ARG A 494 -0.20 18.04 -9.86
CA ARG A 494 0.07 18.00 -8.41
C ARG A 494 1.40 17.34 -8.08
N MET A 495 1.71 16.20 -8.67
CA MET A 495 2.92 15.43 -8.36
C MET A 495 4.16 15.96 -9.12
N SER A 496 4.04 16.94 -10.01
CA SER A 496 5.17 17.41 -10.84
C SER A 496 5.83 16.27 -11.66
N GLY A 497 5.02 15.34 -12.15
CA GLY A 497 5.41 14.30 -13.11
C GLY A 497 5.61 14.86 -14.53
N PRO A 498 6.16 14.05 -15.45
CA PRO A 498 6.25 14.45 -16.85
C PRO A 498 4.86 14.63 -17.46
N LYS A 499 4.81 15.31 -18.61
CA LYS A 499 3.63 15.22 -19.47
C LYS A 499 3.62 13.85 -20.13
N LEU A 500 2.48 13.17 -20.07
CA LEU A 500 2.27 11.90 -20.74
C LEU A 500 1.54 12.15 -22.07
N ASP A 501 1.94 11.43 -23.12
CA ASP A 501 1.14 11.36 -24.34
C ASP A 501 -0.10 10.47 -24.14
N GLN A 502 -0.96 10.38 -25.16
CA GLN A 502 -2.21 9.64 -25.04
C GLN A 502 -1.99 8.14 -24.92
N GLU A 503 -0.99 7.57 -25.60
CA GLU A 503 -0.71 6.12 -25.55
C GLU A 503 -0.27 5.69 -24.15
N ALA A 504 0.59 6.48 -23.51
CA ALA A 504 1.04 6.28 -22.14
C ALA A 504 -0.12 6.42 -21.13
N LYS A 505 -1.01 7.40 -21.34
CA LYS A 505 -2.23 7.56 -20.51
C LYS A 505 -3.18 6.38 -20.63
N ASP A 506 -3.36 5.86 -21.84
CA ASP A 506 -4.21 4.69 -22.08
C ASP A 506 -3.56 3.42 -21.51
N ALA A 507 -2.22 3.32 -21.50
CA ALA A 507 -1.50 2.23 -20.82
C ALA A 507 -1.68 2.30 -19.29
N LEU A 508 -1.59 3.51 -18.71
CA LEU A 508 -1.89 3.74 -17.29
C LEU A 508 -3.34 3.34 -16.96
N GLU A 509 -4.32 3.74 -17.79
CA GLU A 509 -5.72 3.36 -17.61
C GLU A 509 -5.90 1.83 -17.64
N ALA A 510 -5.35 1.17 -18.65
CA ALA A 510 -5.44 -0.28 -18.81
C ALA A 510 -4.86 -1.02 -17.59
N TRP A 511 -3.69 -0.59 -17.09
CA TRP A 511 -3.08 -1.19 -15.91
C TRP A 511 -3.90 -0.94 -14.64
N MET A 512 -4.33 0.31 -14.38
CA MET A 512 -5.14 0.66 -13.21
C MET A 512 -6.46 -0.13 -13.17
N PHE A 513 -7.08 -0.38 -14.32
CA PHE A 513 -8.32 -1.15 -14.42
C PHE A 513 -8.13 -2.66 -14.27
N ALA A 514 -6.89 -3.15 -14.42
CA ALA A 514 -6.54 -4.55 -14.25
C ALA A 514 -6.18 -4.91 -12.80
N ILE A 515 -6.00 -3.93 -11.90
CA ILE A 515 -5.72 -4.20 -10.48
C ILE A 515 -6.88 -5.02 -9.89
N PRO A 516 -6.62 -6.25 -9.39
CA PRO A 516 -7.68 -7.12 -8.89
C PRO A 516 -8.26 -6.59 -7.57
N GLY A 517 -9.54 -6.90 -7.34
CA GLY A 517 -10.15 -6.76 -6.02
C GLY A 517 -9.42 -7.63 -4.98
N PRO A 518 -9.47 -7.27 -3.69
CA PRO A 518 -8.88 -8.12 -2.66
C PRO A 518 -9.60 -9.46 -2.57
N ARG A 519 -8.86 -10.49 -2.12
CA ARG A 519 -9.46 -11.78 -1.78
C ARG A 519 -10.17 -11.64 -0.43
N THR A 520 -11.46 -11.92 -0.40
CA THR A 520 -12.32 -11.72 0.77
C THR A 520 -12.55 -13.02 1.54
N ALA A 521 -13.19 -12.91 2.70
CA ALA A 521 -13.57 -14.07 3.50
C ALA A 521 -14.59 -14.96 2.77
N ALA A 522 -14.54 -16.26 3.05
CA ALA A 522 -15.55 -17.18 2.55
C ALA A 522 -16.94 -16.86 3.17
N PRO A 523 -18.03 -17.02 2.41
CA PRO A 523 -19.38 -16.83 2.94
C PRO A 523 -19.68 -17.72 4.16
N THR A 524 -20.44 -17.18 5.11
CA THR A 524 -20.91 -17.86 6.32
C THR A 524 -22.44 -17.77 6.41
N GLU A 525 -23.05 -18.47 7.37
CA GLU A 525 -24.49 -18.30 7.64
C GLU A 525 -24.82 -16.86 8.07
N ALA A 526 -23.93 -16.21 8.82
CA ALA A 526 -24.08 -14.80 9.21
C ALA A 526 -24.03 -13.87 8.01
N SER A 527 -23.09 -14.08 7.08
CA SER A 527 -23.01 -13.29 5.86
C SER A 527 -24.21 -13.52 4.93
N ALA A 528 -24.80 -14.72 4.92
CA ALA A 528 -26.03 -14.99 4.19
C ALA A 528 -27.24 -14.23 4.76
N ARG A 529 -27.38 -14.19 6.10
CA ARG A 529 -28.39 -13.33 6.76
C ARG A 529 -28.13 -11.85 6.52
N GLY A 530 -26.86 -11.43 6.57
CA GLY A 530 -26.43 -10.07 6.25
C GLY A 530 -26.77 -9.63 4.83
N LYS A 531 -26.62 -10.53 3.86
CA LYS A 531 -27.04 -10.27 2.47
C LYS A 531 -28.55 -10.03 2.37
N ALA A 532 -29.35 -10.82 3.07
CA ALA A 532 -30.79 -10.63 3.11
C ALA A 532 -31.16 -9.27 3.73
N LEU A 533 -30.43 -8.82 4.75
CA LEU A 533 -30.59 -7.46 5.32
C LEU A 533 -30.20 -6.38 4.32
N PHE A 534 -29.08 -6.54 3.62
CA PHE A 534 -28.59 -5.59 2.61
C PHE A 534 -29.60 -5.34 1.48
N GLU A 535 -30.34 -6.39 1.10
CA GLU A 535 -31.37 -6.38 0.04
C GLU A 535 -32.77 -6.00 0.57
N ARG A 536 -32.94 -5.87 1.89
CA ARG A 536 -34.24 -5.57 2.52
C ARG A 536 -34.67 -4.12 2.22
N ALA A 537 -35.95 -3.92 1.92
CA ALA A 537 -36.47 -2.63 1.45
C ALA A 537 -36.37 -1.48 2.47
N ASP A 538 -36.41 -1.77 3.77
CA ASP A 538 -36.25 -0.81 4.86
C ASP A 538 -34.78 -0.45 5.14
N VAL A 539 -33.83 -1.35 4.82
CA VAL A 539 -32.38 -1.11 4.94
C VAL A 539 -31.81 -0.46 3.67
N ALA A 540 -32.32 -0.86 2.51
CA ALA A 540 -32.16 -0.22 1.21
C ALA A 540 -30.71 -0.07 0.68
N CYS A 541 -29.70 -0.78 1.22
CA CYS A 541 -28.32 -0.70 0.72
C CYS A 541 -28.24 -1.03 -0.78
N ALA A 542 -28.97 -2.07 -1.21
CA ALA A 542 -29.06 -2.51 -2.61
C ALA A 542 -29.78 -1.51 -3.53
N THR A 543 -30.25 -0.36 -3.06
CA THR A 543 -30.77 0.70 -3.96
C THR A 543 -29.65 1.54 -4.58
N CYS A 544 -28.49 1.58 -3.91
CA CYS A 544 -27.29 2.34 -4.32
C CYS A 544 -26.15 1.40 -4.71
N HIS A 545 -25.96 0.31 -3.97
CA HIS A 545 -24.85 -0.61 -4.13
C HIS A 545 -25.30 -1.86 -4.88
N THR A 546 -25.29 -1.79 -6.21
CA THR A 546 -25.84 -2.83 -7.10
C THR A 546 -24.80 -3.35 -8.08
N GLY A 547 -25.12 -4.51 -8.68
CA GLY A 547 -24.32 -5.11 -9.74
C GLY A 547 -22.93 -5.57 -9.30
N PRO A 548 -22.09 -6.00 -10.26
CA PRO A 548 -20.77 -6.55 -9.96
C PRO A 548 -19.80 -5.57 -9.28
N ARG A 549 -20.03 -4.25 -9.41
CA ARG A 549 -19.23 -3.20 -8.78
C ARG A 549 -19.77 -2.75 -7.44
N LEU A 550 -20.93 -3.24 -7.01
CA LEU A 550 -21.59 -2.82 -5.77
C LEU A 550 -21.70 -1.29 -5.67
N SER A 551 -21.98 -0.66 -6.79
CA SER A 551 -22.13 0.80 -6.95
C SER A 551 -22.88 1.07 -8.25
N LYS A 552 -23.58 2.20 -8.30
CA LYS A 552 -24.23 2.74 -9.49
C LYS A 552 -23.91 4.24 -9.61
N PRO A 553 -24.02 4.84 -10.81
CA PRO A 553 -23.98 6.28 -10.95
C PRO A 553 -25.02 6.95 -10.06
N GLY A 554 -24.59 7.90 -9.24
CA GLY A 554 -25.45 8.58 -8.27
C GLY A 554 -24.64 9.28 -7.20
N PHE A 555 -25.31 10.10 -6.40
CA PHE A 555 -24.69 10.86 -5.33
C PHE A 555 -25.41 10.67 -4.01
N PHE A 556 -24.66 10.78 -2.91
CA PHE A 556 -25.17 10.85 -1.55
C PHE A 556 -24.73 12.15 -0.89
N GLN A 557 -25.54 12.66 0.03
CA GLN A 557 -25.17 13.79 0.87
C GLN A 557 -24.20 13.32 1.95
N GLY A 558 -22.96 13.80 1.88
CA GLY A 558 -21.95 13.62 2.94
C GLY A 558 -21.67 14.92 3.68
N VAL A 559 -20.78 14.85 4.66
CA VAL A 559 -20.28 16.05 5.35
C VAL A 559 -19.61 16.99 4.35
N GLY A 560 -20.11 18.22 4.23
CA GLY A 560 -19.49 19.24 3.36
C GLY A 560 -19.84 19.17 1.87
N GLY A 561 -20.71 18.27 1.41
CA GLY A 561 -21.14 18.26 0.00
C GLY A 561 -21.79 16.96 -0.48
N MET A 562 -22.01 16.90 -1.80
CA MET A 562 -22.47 15.69 -2.50
C MET A 562 -21.27 14.87 -2.96
N PHE A 563 -21.37 13.55 -2.80
CA PHE A 563 -20.31 12.61 -3.13
C PHE A 563 -20.86 11.41 -3.89
N GLN A 564 -20.08 10.84 -4.79
CA GLN A 564 -20.47 9.66 -5.54
C GLN A 564 -20.68 8.46 -4.63
N VAL A 565 -21.59 7.57 -5.02
CA VAL A 565 -21.74 6.25 -4.39
C VAL A 565 -20.48 5.43 -4.66
N PRO A 566 -19.63 5.12 -3.65
CA PRO A 566 -18.42 4.36 -3.88
C PRO A 566 -18.74 2.88 -4.13
N SER A 567 -17.85 2.18 -4.84
CA SER A 567 -17.84 0.72 -4.88
C SER A 567 -17.65 0.15 -3.47
N LEU A 568 -18.35 -0.95 -3.16
CA LEU A 568 -18.12 -1.73 -1.93
C LEU A 568 -17.24 -2.96 -2.15
N VAL A 569 -16.68 -3.14 -3.36
CA VAL A 569 -15.73 -4.22 -3.63
C VAL A 569 -14.54 -4.08 -2.69
N GLY A 570 -14.29 -5.11 -1.88
CA GLY A 570 -13.20 -5.11 -0.91
C GLY A 570 -13.39 -4.13 0.24
N VAL A 571 -14.62 -3.69 0.56
CA VAL A 571 -14.85 -2.64 1.55
C VAL A 571 -14.18 -2.94 2.89
N SER A 572 -14.16 -4.21 3.30
CA SER A 572 -13.58 -4.65 4.56
C SER A 572 -12.07 -4.50 4.69
N THR A 573 -11.33 -4.42 3.57
CA THR A 573 -9.87 -4.31 3.62
C THR A 573 -9.40 -2.89 3.89
N HIS A 574 -10.32 -1.92 3.90
CA HIS A 574 -9.92 -0.52 3.88
C HIS A 574 -10.66 0.44 4.86
N PRO A 575 -10.74 0.15 6.17
CA PRO A 575 -11.12 1.16 7.17
C PRO A 575 -10.09 2.31 7.26
N PRO A 576 -10.45 3.52 7.70
CA PRO A 576 -11.80 3.95 8.06
C PRO A 576 -12.68 4.26 6.83
N TYR A 577 -13.98 4.30 7.04
CA TYR A 577 -15.01 4.40 5.99
C TYR A 577 -15.51 5.84 5.80
N PHE A 578 -16.16 6.04 4.65
CA PHE A 578 -16.59 7.33 4.11
C PHE A 578 -15.45 8.27 3.72
N HIS A 579 -15.80 9.35 3.04
CA HIS A 579 -14.84 10.32 2.51
C HIS A 579 -14.07 11.06 3.62
N THR A 580 -14.63 11.20 4.82
CA THR A 580 -13.94 11.80 5.98
C THR A 580 -13.33 10.79 6.94
N GLY A 581 -13.42 9.47 6.70
CA GLY A 581 -12.90 8.46 7.62
C GLY A 581 -13.59 8.44 9.01
N CYS A 582 -14.80 8.95 9.12
CA CYS A 582 -15.56 9.09 10.37
C CYS A 582 -16.02 7.77 11.01
N ALA A 583 -16.14 6.69 10.23
CA ALA A 583 -16.54 5.38 10.75
C ALA A 583 -15.35 4.40 10.71
N THR A 584 -15.05 3.76 11.83
CA THR A 584 -13.90 2.84 11.96
C THR A 584 -14.29 1.37 11.85
N SER A 585 -15.59 1.06 11.82
CA SER A 585 -16.12 -0.30 11.83
C SER A 585 -17.32 -0.45 10.90
N LEU A 586 -17.41 -1.61 10.21
CA LEU A 586 -18.57 -1.97 9.39
C LEU A 586 -19.83 -2.24 10.23
N LYS A 587 -19.67 -2.49 11.54
CA LYS A 587 -20.79 -2.63 12.48
C LYS A 587 -21.40 -1.27 12.87
N GLU A 588 -20.65 -0.18 12.70
CA GLU A 588 -20.99 1.17 13.15
C GLU A 588 -20.75 2.20 12.03
N LEU A 589 -21.48 2.05 10.93
CA LEU A 589 -21.41 2.93 9.76
C LEU A 589 -22.11 4.29 10.00
N ARG A 590 -21.59 5.11 10.92
CA ARG A 590 -22.19 6.43 11.23
C ARG A 590 -21.25 7.57 10.85
N CYS A 591 -21.81 8.60 10.20
CA CYS A 591 -21.05 9.78 9.78
C CYS A 591 -21.86 11.09 9.83
N GLY A 592 -22.42 11.42 11.00
CA GLY A 592 -23.19 12.64 11.19
C GLY A 592 -24.51 12.62 10.41
N VAL A 593 -24.55 13.28 9.25
CA VAL A 593 -25.74 13.44 8.39
C VAL A 593 -25.62 12.57 7.13
N GLY A 594 -26.54 11.63 6.91
CA GLY A 594 -26.61 10.87 5.64
C GLY A 594 -27.28 9.49 5.69
N ALA A 595 -27.36 8.88 4.49
CA ALA A 595 -28.15 7.70 4.10
C ALA A 595 -27.75 6.32 4.68
N HIS A 596 -26.87 6.26 5.69
CA HIS A 596 -26.27 5.00 6.16
C HIS A 596 -26.56 4.69 7.64
N GLU A 597 -27.58 5.32 8.23
CA GLU A 597 -27.95 5.11 9.63
C GLU A 597 -28.63 3.74 9.85
N THR A 598 -27.95 2.85 10.57
CA THR A 598 -28.41 1.48 10.86
C THR A 598 -28.93 1.30 12.31
N SER A 599 -29.29 2.39 12.99
CA SER A 599 -29.78 2.33 14.38
C SER A 599 -31.12 1.63 14.55
N HIS A 600 -31.91 1.51 13.49
CA HIS A 600 -33.17 0.77 13.48
C HIS A 600 -32.95 -0.76 13.47
N LEU A 601 -31.75 -1.24 13.11
CA LEU A 601 -31.36 -2.64 13.20
C LEU A 601 -30.98 -3.03 14.65
N THR A 602 -31.15 -4.29 14.99
CA THR A 602 -30.59 -4.87 16.23
C THR A 602 -29.06 -5.00 16.15
N ALA A 603 -28.42 -5.28 17.29
CA ALA A 603 -26.97 -5.51 17.32
C ALA A 603 -26.56 -6.73 16.48
N ASP A 604 -27.35 -7.81 16.53
CA ASP A 604 -27.09 -9.04 15.77
C ASP A 604 -27.30 -8.83 14.27
N GLU A 605 -28.34 -8.10 13.87
CA GLU A 605 -28.54 -7.73 12.46
C GLU A 605 -27.39 -6.87 11.92
N ARG A 606 -26.86 -5.91 12.70
CA ARG A 606 -25.67 -5.15 12.29
C ARG A 606 -24.42 -6.02 12.20
N ALA A 607 -24.30 -7.03 13.06
CA ALA A 607 -23.19 -7.99 12.99
C ALA A 607 -23.29 -8.89 11.75
N ASP A 608 -24.48 -9.37 11.42
CA ASP A 608 -24.76 -10.14 10.20
C ASP A 608 -24.49 -9.28 8.95
N LEU A 609 -24.99 -8.04 8.91
CA LEU A 609 -24.73 -7.10 7.81
C LEU A 609 -23.23 -6.83 7.65
N ALA A 610 -22.50 -6.58 8.73
CA ALA A 610 -21.05 -6.42 8.68
C ALA A 610 -20.36 -7.69 8.15
N SER A 611 -20.80 -8.88 8.57
CA SER A 611 -20.29 -10.15 8.06
C SER A 611 -20.51 -10.30 6.55
N TYR A 612 -21.63 -9.81 6.01
CA TYR A 612 -21.82 -9.74 4.56
C TYR A 612 -20.85 -8.77 3.88
N LEU A 613 -20.70 -7.55 4.41
CA LEU A 613 -19.75 -6.56 3.88
C LEU A 613 -18.29 -7.06 3.92
N GLU A 614 -17.95 -7.96 4.84
CA GLU A 614 -16.64 -8.62 4.90
C GLU A 614 -16.39 -9.63 3.77
N THR A 615 -17.45 -10.07 3.08
CA THR A 615 -17.36 -10.99 1.93
C THR A 615 -17.32 -10.27 0.57
N LEU A 616 -17.61 -8.96 0.54
CA LEU A 616 -17.60 -8.10 -0.65
C LEU A 616 -16.20 -7.58 -0.96
#